data_AF-A0A376TT46-F1
#
_entry.id   AF-A0A376TT46-F1
#
_cell.length_a   1.000
_cell.length_b   1.000
_cell.length_c   1.000
_cell.angle_alpha   90.00
_cell.angle_beta   90.00
_cell.angle_gamma   90.00
#
_symmetry.space_group_name_H-M   'P 1'
#
loop_
_entity.id
_entity.type
_entity.pdbx_description
1 polymer ?
#
loop_
_entity_poly.entity_id
_entity_poly.type
_entity_poly.pdbx_seq_one_letter_code
_entity_poly.pdbx_strand_id
1 'polypeptide(L)'
;MPLLPGFRHVPFGNIEAMRTALNECKKTGDDVAAVILEPIQGEGGVILPPPGYLTAVRKLCDEFGALMILDEVQTGMGRTGKMFACEHENVQPDILCLAKALGGGVMPIGATIATEEVFQFCSTTHSCIPPPLAATRWPVRRRWRPSMCCWSRTYRLRLSKKAICCWTVSVNWRGNIPIWYRKRVVKGC
;
A
#
# COMPACT_ATOMS: atom_id res chain seq x y z
N MET A 1 -17.23 -18.42 4.60
CA MET A 1 -16.82 -17.87 3.28
C MET A 1 -15.38 -18.32 3.04
N PRO A 2 -15.02 -18.91 1.88
CA PRO A 2 -13.62 -19.31 1.63
C PRO A 2 -12.72 -18.07 1.55
N LEU A 3 -11.49 -18.19 2.07
CA LEU A 3 -10.47 -17.14 2.01
C LEU A 3 -9.95 -16.96 0.58
N LEU A 4 -9.23 -15.86 0.36
CA LEU A 4 -8.57 -15.59 -0.92
C LEU A 4 -7.49 -16.64 -1.21
N PRO A 5 -7.45 -17.22 -2.42
CA PRO A 5 -6.38 -18.13 -2.82
C PRO A 5 -5.05 -17.38 -3.01
N GLY A 6 -3.93 -18.10 -2.91
CA GLY A 6 -2.59 -17.55 -3.18
C GLY A 6 -1.91 -16.86 -1.98
N PHE A 7 -2.53 -16.88 -0.80
CA PHE A 7 -1.91 -16.40 0.44
C PHE A 7 -1.13 -17.52 1.12
N ARG A 8 0.13 -17.23 1.48
CA ARG A 8 1.00 -18.11 2.26
C ARG A 8 1.48 -17.36 3.50
N HIS A 9 1.50 -18.05 4.64
CA HIS A 9 1.96 -17.48 5.91
C HIS A 9 3.35 -18.00 6.25
N VAL A 10 4.17 -17.13 6.82
CA VAL A 10 5.50 -17.46 7.37
C VAL A 10 5.56 -17.02 8.83
N PRO A 11 6.34 -17.71 9.69
CA PRO A 11 6.47 -17.31 11.09
C PRO A 11 7.06 -15.90 11.21
N PHE A 12 6.43 -15.07 12.04
CA PHE A 12 6.87 -13.69 12.27
C PHE A 12 8.25 -13.64 12.93
N GLY A 13 9.07 -12.66 12.54
CA GLY A 13 10.44 -12.50 13.05
C GLY A 13 11.47 -13.48 12.47
N ASN A 14 11.07 -14.40 11.59
CA ASN A 14 11.97 -15.36 10.96
C ASN A 14 12.24 -15.03 9.48
N ILE A 15 13.35 -14.34 9.23
CA ILE A 15 13.73 -13.90 7.88
C ILE A 15 14.12 -15.07 6.96
N GLU A 16 14.71 -16.14 7.49
CA GLU A 16 15.12 -17.30 6.71
C GLU A 16 13.91 -18.10 6.20
N ALA A 17 12.88 -18.22 7.05
CA ALA A 17 11.60 -18.83 6.63
C ALA A 17 10.95 -18.01 5.51
N MET A 18 10.99 -16.66 5.60
CA MET A 18 10.49 -15.79 4.55
C MET A 18 11.28 -15.94 3.25
N ARG A 19 12.62 -15.91 3.30
CA ARG A 19 13.49 -16.13 2.14
C ARG A 19 13.22 -17.48 1.47
N THR A 20 13.04 -18.53 2.26
CA THR A 20 12.70 -19.87 1.75
C THR A 20 11.35 -19.84 1.03
N ALA A 21 10.33 -19.24 1.64
CA ALA A 21 9.00 -19.14 1.02
C ALA A 21 9.02 -18.37 -0.31
N LEU A 22 9.70 -17.21 -0.38
CA LEU A 22 9.82 -16.45 -1.63
C LEU A 22 10.59 -17.24 -2.71
N ASN A 23 11.65 -17.95 -2.33
CA ASN A 23 12.41 -18.79 -3.26
C ASN A 23 11.58 -19.95 -3.81
N GLU A 24 10.84 -20.66 -2.97
CA GLU A 24 9.99 -21.78 -3.43
C GLU A 24 8.88 -21.28 -4.37
N CYS A 25 8.25 -20.15 -4.06
CA CYS A 25 7.29 -19.50 -4.95
C CYS A 25 7.91 -19.18 -6.33
N LYS A 26 9.13 -18.64 -6.34
CA LYS A 26 9.86 -18.33 -7.58
C LYS A 26 10.19 -19.59 -8.38
N LYS A 27 10.56 -20.68 -7.72
CA LYS A 27 10.84 -21.98 -8.38
C LYS A 27 9.59 -22.60 -9.01
N THR A 28 8.43 -22.48 -8.38
CA THR A 28 7.17 -23.04 -8.91
C THR A 28 6.51 -22.16 -9.97
N GLY A 29 7.05 -20.97 -10.25
CA GLY A 29 6.46 -19.99 -11.18
C GLY A 29 5.30 -19.18 -10.58
N ASP A 30 5.16 -19.21 -9.25
CA ASP A 30 4.17 -18.47 -8.48
C ASP A 30 4.81 -17.26 -7.79
N ASP A 31 5.46 -16.39 -8.57
CA ASP A 31 6.19 -15.23 -8.04
C ASP A 31 5.35 -14.40 -7.05
N VAL A 32 5.98 -14.03 -5.93
CA VAL A 32 5.30 -13.31 -4.84
C VAL A 32 5.07 -11.85 -5.25
N ALA A 33 3.81 -11.43 -5.29
CA ALA A 33 3.44 -10.06 -5.66
C ALA A 33 3.77 -9.04 -4.56
N ALA A 34 3.51 -9.39 -3.30
CA ALA A 34 3.73 -8.51 -2.16
C ALA A 34 3.94 -9.32 -0.87
N VAL A 35 4.66 -8.72 0.07
CA VAL A 35 4.77 -9.16 1.46
C VAL A 35 4.03 -8.13 2.33
N ILE A 36 3.13 -8.60 3.18
CA ILE A 36 2.37 -7.77 4.12
C ILE A 36 2.69 -8.16 5.55
N LEU A 37 2.98 -7.19 6.40
CA LEU A 37 3.22 -7.40 7.83
C LEU A 37 2.94 -6.15 8.67
N GLU A 38 2.70 -6.36 9.96
CA GLU A 38 2.75 -5.32 10.99
C GLU A 38 4.20 -5.13 11.47
N PRO A 39 4.65 -3.90 11.80
CA PRO A 39 5.96 -3.69 12.42
C PRO A 39 6.09 -4.38 13.79
N ILE A 40 5.00 -4.40 14.56
CA ILE A 40 4.85 -5.11 15.84
C ILE A 40 3.45 -5.74 15.79
N GLN A 41 3.34 -7.05 16.01
CA GLN A 41 2.03 -7.71 15.96
C GLN A 41 1.22 -7.35 17.20
N GLY A 42 0.17 -6.57 17.00
CA GLY A 42 -0.68 -6.06 18.07
C GLY A 42 -1.53 -7.14 18.72
N GLU A 43 -2.51 -7.62 17.95
CA GLU A 43 -3.47 -8.64 18.38
C GLU A 43 -2.83 -10.03 18.59
N GLY A 44 -1.60 -10.22 18.08
CA GLY A 44 -0.79 -11.42 18.35
C GLY A 44 -0.22 -11.48 19.78
N GLY A 45 -0.43 -10.45 20.60
CA GLY A 45 0.09 -10.37 21.97
C GLY A 45 1.31 -9.46 22.10
N VAL A 46 1.36 -8.35 21.35
CA VAL A 46 2.47 -7.37 21.37
C VAL A 46 3.81 -8.05 21.08
N ILE A 47 3.89 -8.73 19.94
CA ILE A 47 5.10 -9.46 19.53
C ILE A 47 6.06 -8.49 18.83
N LEU A 48 7.18 -8.18 19.50
CA LEU A 48 8.26 -7.39 18.89
C LEU A 48 9.10 -8.28 17.98
N PRO A 49 9.42 -7.83 16.75
CA PRO A 49 10.35 -8.56 15.91
C PRO A 49 11.79 -8.45 16.46
N PRO A 50 12.68 -9.38 16.08
CA PRO A 50 14.11 -9.22 16.33
C PRO A 50 14.64 -7.93 15.69
N PRO A 51 15.63 -7.25 16.30
CA PRO A 51 16.22 -6.03 15.73
C PRO A 51 16.76 -6.26 14.31
N GLY A 52 16.44 -5.35 13.39
CA GLY A 52 16.89 -5.42 11.99
C GLY A 52 16.03 -6.33 11.11
N TYR A 53 15.03 -7.02 11.67
CA TYR A 53 14.11 -7.86 10.91
C TYR A 53 13.36 -7.04 9.85
N LEU A 54 12.83 -5.87 10.21
CA LEU A 54 12.05 -5.06 9.28
C LEU A 54 12.90 -4.56 8.11
N THR A 55 14.13 -4.14 8.41
CA THR A 55 15.14 -3.77 7.42
C THR A 55 15.50 -4.95 6.51
N ALA A 56 15.64 -6.15 7.06
CA ALA A 56 15.94 -7.35 6.29
C ALA A 56 14.78 -7.74 5.36
N VAL A 57 13.54 -7.63 5.83
CA VAL A 57 12.34 -7.86 4.99
C VAL A 57 12.30 -6.87 3.83
N ARG A 58 12.59 -5.58 4.06
CA ARG A 58 12.67 -4.59 2.97
C ARG A 58 13.67 -4.99 1.89
N LYS A 59 14.90 -5.33 2.29
CA LYS A 59 15.95 -5.78 1.35
C LYS A 59 15.54 -7.04 0.60
N LEU A 60 14.86 -7.96 1.27
CA LEU A 60 14.37 -9.19 0.67
C LEU A 60 13.25 -8.90 -0.35
N CYS A 61 12.34 -7.96 -0.05
CA CYS A 61 11.33 -7.51 -1.01
C CYS A 61 11.98 -6.91 -2.26
N ASP A 62 13.02 -6.09 -2.08
CA ASP A 62 13.79 -5.51 -3.20
C ASP A 62 14.50 -6.58 -4.05
N GLU A 63 15.11 -7.58 -3.40
CA GLU A 63 15.80 -8.70 -4.06
C GLU A 63 14.87 -9.53 -4.96
N PHE A 64 13.62 -9.73 -4.52
CA PHE A 64 12.64 -10.55 -5.23
C PHE A 64 11.68 -9.74 -6.11
N GLY A 65 11.76 -8.40 -6.08
CA GLY A 65 10.82 -7.52 -6.79
C GLY A 65 9.39 -7.60 -6.26
N ALA A 66 9.23 -7.98 -4.98
CA ALA A 66 7.95 -8.01 -4.30
C ALA A 66 7.68 -6.66 -3.62
N LEU A 67 6.42 -6.21 -3.60
CA LEU A 67 6.06 -4.98 -2.87
C LEU A 67 6.04 -5.23 -1.35
N MET A 68 6.55 -4.29 -0.57
CA MET A 68 6.43 -4.32 0.89
C MET A 68 5.23 -3.48 1.34
N ILE A 69 4.27 -4.13 2.00
CA ILE A 69 3.10 -3.51 2.61
C ILE A 69 3.29 -3.51 4.12
N LEU A 70 3.31 -2.34 4.74
CA LEU A 70 3.31 -2.21 6.19
C LEU A 70 1.91 -1.87 6.70
N ASP A 71 1.39 -2.72 7.59
CA ASP A 71 0.19 -2.44 8.34
C ASP A 71 0.54 -1.69 9.63
N GLU A 72 0.38 -0.37 9.59
CA GLU A 72 0.58 0.52 10.73
C GLU A 72 -0.74 1.05 11.28
N VAL A 73 -1.84 0.31 11.07
CA VAL A 73 -3.15 0.67 11.59
C VAL A 73 -3.12 0.78 13.12
N GLN A 74 -2.41 -0.11 13.82
CA GLN A 74 -2.30 -0.05 15.29
C GLN A 74 -1.01 0.64 15.78
N THR A 75 0.11 0.43 15.11
CA THR A 75 1.43 0.92 15.54
C THR A 75 1.72 2.36 15.13
N GLY A 76 0.97 2.90 14.16
CA GLY A 76 1.13 4.25 13.68
C GLY A 76 0.61 5.32 14.64
N MET A 77 0.67 6.57 14.18
CA MET A 77 0.19 7.76 14.90
C MET A 77 0.80 7.94 16.30
N GLY A 78 2.11 7.71 16.43
CA GLY A 78 2.81 7.95 17.69
C GLY A 78 2.78 6.80 18.70
N ARG A 79 2.04 5.72 18.44
CA ARG A 79 1.78 4.67 19.45
C ARG A 79 3.05 4.03 20.01
N THR A 80 4.08 3.90 19.19
CA THR A 80 5.36 3.24 19.54
C THR A 80 6.47 4.22 19.90
N GLY A 81 6.17 5.51 20.11
CA GLY A 81 7.15 6.57 20.41
C GLY A 81 7.74 7.27 19.18
N LYS A 82 7.42 6.79 17.97
CA LYS A 82 7.69 7.44 16.67
C LYS A 82 6.38 7.66 15.93
N MET A 83 6.35 8.57 14.95
CA MET A 83 5.11 8.87 14.22
C MET A 83 4.59 7.60 13.52
N PHE A 84 5.52 6.84 12.94
CA PHE A 84 5.32 5.50 12.40
C PHE A 84 6.36 4.55 12.99
N ALA A 85 5.99 3.30 13.29
CA ALA A 85 6.92 2.35 13.88
C ALA A 85 8.05 1.96 12.91
N CYS A 86 7.85 2.05 11.60
CA CYS A 86 8.89 1.85 10.61
C CYS A 86 10.07 2.83 10.73
N GLU A 87 9.87 3.99 11.37
CA GLU A 87 10.91 4.99 11.61
C GLU A 87 11.96 4.53 12.63
N HIS A 88 11.65 3.54 13.49
CA HIS A 88 12.63 2.97 14.43
C HIS A 88 13.80 2.31 13.70
N GLU A 89 13.54 1.70 12.54
CA GLU A 89 14.57 1.10 11.68
C GLU A 89 14.82 1.90 10.39
N ASN A 90 14.18 3.06 10.22
CA ASN A 90 14.22 3.88 9.00
C ASN A 90 13.84 3.11 7.73
N VAL A 91 12.82 2.25 7.82
CA VAL A 91 12.33 1.44 6.70
C VAL A 91 11.23 2.18 5.94
N GLN A 92 11.36 2.26 4.62
CA GLN A 92 10.34 2.81 3.73
C GLN A 92 9.56 1.68 3.03
N PRO A 93 8.26 1.48 3.34
CA PRO A 93 7.42 0.53 2.62
C PRO A 93 6.97 1.08 1.26
N ASP A 94 6.53 0.19 0.37
CA ASP A 94 5.88 0.58 -0.89
C ASP A 94 4.44 1.03 -0.67
N ILE A 95 3.76 0.40 0.28
CA ILE A 95 2.40 0.73 0.72
C ILE A 95 2.36 0.76 2.25
N LEU A 96 1.77 1.81 2.82
CA LEU A 96 1.56 2.00 4.25
C LEU A 96 0.05 2.11 4.54
N CYS A 97 -0.46 1.25 5.43
CA CYS A 97 -1.85 1.27 5.87
C CYS A 97 -1.98 2.00 7.21
N LEU A 98 -2.92 2.95 7.30
CA LEU A 98 -3.21 3.74 8.50
C LEU A 98 -4.72 3.77 8.75
N ALA A 99 -5.13 3.67 10.01
CA ALA A 99 -6.51 3.90 10.46
C ALA A 99 -6.49 4.17 11.98
N LYS A 100 -7.47 3.65 12.74
CA LYS A 100 -7.61 3.77 14.20
C LYS A 100 -7.36 5.20 14.69
N ALA A 101 -6.19 5.46 15.29
CA ALA A 101 -5.84 6.75 15.87
C ALA A 101 -5.79 7.90 14.85
N LEU A 102 -5.72 7.60 13.55
CA LEU A 102 -5.81 8.59 12.47
C LEU A 102 -7.12 9.40 12.56
N GLY A 103 -8.20 8.79 13.03
CA GLY A 103 -9.49 9.44 13.22
C GLY A 103 -9.57 10.37 14.43
N GLY A 104 -8.51 10.41 15.26
CA GLY A 104 -8.48 11.17 16.51
C GLY A 104 -9.54 10.75 17.53
N GLY A 105 -10.16 9.58 17.35
CA GLY A 105 -11.34 9.16 18.12
C GLY A 105 -12.63 9.93 17.79
N VAL A 106 -12.60 10.78 16.74
CA VAL A 106 -13.73 11.63 16.35
C VAL A 106 -14.40 11.12 15.07
N MET A 107 -13.61 10.77 14.05
CA MET A 107 -14.12 10.37 12.74
C MET A 107 -13.61 8.99 12.33
N PRO A 108 -14.45 8.16 11.67
CA PRO A 108 -13.97 6.94 11.03
C PRO A 108 -13.17 7.32 9.78
N ILE A 109 -11.89 6.98 9.76
CA ILE A 109 -11.01 7.23 8.62
C ILE A 109 -9.97 6.11 8.49
N GLY A 110 -9.68 5.75 7.24
CA GLY A 110 -8.56 4.93 6.85
C GLY A 110 -7.80 5.60 5.71
N ALA A 111 -6.50 5.34 5.64
CA ALA A 111 -5.63 5.83 4.58
C ALA A 111 -4.69 4.71 4.13
N THR A 112 -4.48 4.65 2.82
CA THR A 112 -3.47 3.80 2.20
C THR A 112 -2.55 4.73 1.43
N ILE A 113 -1.31 4.83 1.87
CA ILE A 113 -0.29 5.68 1.27
C ILE A 113 0.61 4.75 0.46
N ALA A 114 0.92 5.12 -0.78
CA ALA A 114 1.78 4.32 -1.64
C ALA A 114 2.80 5.21 -2.36
N THR A 115 3.90 4.61 -2.84
CA THR A 115 4.83 5.28 -3.74
C THR A 115 4.15 5.70 -5.04
N GLU A 116 4.67 6.73 -5.72
CA GLU A 116 4.08 7.22 -6.97
C GLU A 116 4.05 6.13 -8.05
N GLU A 117 5.09 5.31 -8.12
CA GLU A 117 5.19 4.18 -9.05
C GLU A 117 4.06 3.16 -8.85
N VAL A 118 3.82 2.74 -7.61
CA VAL A 118 2.75 1.80 -7.27
C VAL A 118 1.37 2.43 -7.48
N PHE A 119 1.20 3.68 -7.06
CA PHE A 119 -0.08 4.37 -7.17
C PHE A 119 -0.46 4.65 -8.63
N GLN A 120 0.51 4.99 -9.48
CA GLN A 120 0.27 5.20 -10.91
C GLN A 120 -0.30 3.95 -11.58
N PHE A 121 0.21 2.77 -11.25
CA PHE A 121 -0.32 1.49 -11.73
C PHE A 121 -1.77 1.25 -11.29
N CYS A 122 -2.09 1.54 -10.03
CA CYS A 122 -3.48 1.46 -9.54
C CYS A 122 -4.40 2.47 -10.22
N SER A 123 -3.90 3.67 -10.53
CA SER A 123 -4.69 4.75 -11.13
C SER A 123 -4.87 4.64 -12.65
N THR A 124 -4.07 3.83 -13.34
CA THR A 124 -4.19 3.61 -14.79
C THR A 124 -5.17 2.49 -15.14
N THR A 125 -5.45 1.58 -14.20
CA THR A 125 -6.44 0.51 -14.41
C THR A 125 -7.88 1.00 -14.31
N HIS A 126 -8.11 2.17 -13.70
CA HIS A 126 -9.38 2.92 -13.82
C HIS A 126 -9.09 4.22 -14.57
N SER A 127 -9.66 4.37 -15.75
CA SER A 127 -9.59 5.55 -16.64
C SER A 127 -10.02 6.87 -15.96
N CYS A 128 -9.22 7.41 -15.04
CA CYS A 128 -9.53 8.61 -14.27
C CYS A 128 -8.36 9.61 -14.20
N ILE A 129 -7.19 9.30 -14.77
CA ILE A 129 -6.14 10.29 -15.00
C ILE A 129 -6.15 10.63 -16.49
N PRO A 130 -6.52 11.86 -16.92
CA PRO A 130 -6.26 12.26 -18.28
C PRO A 130 -4.74 12.22 -18.51
N PRO A 131 -4.25 11.72 -19.67
CA PRO A 131 -2.83 11.70 -19.98
C PRO A 131 -2.22 13.11 -19.81
N PRO A 132 -0.92 13.22 -19.52
CA PRO A 132 -0.28 14.51 -19.30
C PRO A 132 -0.57 15.40 -20.50
N LEU A 133 -1.13 16.59 -20.21
CA LEU A 133 -1.45 17.64 -21.18
C LEU A 133 -0.20 17.99 -22.00
N ALA A 134 -0.03 17.31 -23.14
CA ALA A 134 0.63 17.91 -24.28
C ALA A 134 -0.25 19.07 -24.72
N ALA A 135 0.31 20.28 -24.67
CA ALA A 135 -0.38 21.52 -24.98
C ALA A 135 -0.91 21.52 -26.43
N THR A 136 -2.18 21.17 -26.62
CA THR A 136 -2.91 21.53 -27.84
C THR A 136 -4.23 22.19 -27.49
N ARG A 137 -4.23 23.49 -27.78
CA ARG A 137 -5.31 24.48 -27.69
C ARG A 137 -6.55 24.00 -28.47
N TRP A 138 -7.66 23.72 -27.80
CA TRP A 138 -8.99 23.56 -28.44
C TRP A 138 -10.10 24.23 -27.61
N PRO A 139 -11.16 24.74 -28.25
CA PRO A 139 -11.95 25.86 -27.74
C PRO A 139 -13.12 25.43 -26.85
N VAL A 140 -13.48 26.36 -25.97
CA VAL A 140 -14.61 26.31 -25.04
C VAL A 140 -15.94 26.13 -25.77
N ARG A 141 -16.70 25.06 -25.45
CA ARG A 141 -18.17 25.09 -25.48
C ARG A 141 -18.79 24.15 -24.46
N ARG A 142 -19.77 24.70 -23.74
CA ARG A 142 -20.48 24.19 -22.55
C ARG A 142 -21.40 23.01 -22.88
N ARG A 143 -21.50 22.00 -21.99
CA ARG A 143 -22.76 21.54 -21.34
C ARG A 143 -22.48 20.47 -20.28
N TRP A 144 -22.65 20.82 -19.00
CA TRP A 144 -22.56 19.89 -17.87
C TRP A 144 -23.78 18.95 -17.82
N ARG A 145 -23.54 17.65 -17.67
CA ARG A 145 -24.51 16.69 -17.09
C ARG A 145 -23.93 16.19 -15.77
N PRO A 146 -24.70 16.17 -14.66
CA PRO A 146 -24.18 15.70 -13.38
C PRO A 146 -24.31 14.18 -13.32
N SER A 147 -23.21 13.46 -13.50
CA SER A 147 -23.08 12.08 -13.05
C SER A 147 -21.85 11.98 -12.16
N MET A 148 -22.11 11.81 -10.86
CA MET A 148 -21.20 11.45 -9.76
C MET A 148 -19.70 11.53 -10.11
N CYS A 149 -19.14 12.73 -10.01
CA CYS A 149 -17.70 12.88 -9.79
C CYS A 149 -17.40 12.39 -8.37
N CYS A 150 -16.74 11.25 -8.26
CA CYS A 150 -16.02 10.90 -7.03
C CYS A 150 -14.94 11.97 -6.85
N TRP A 151 -15.15 12.90 -5.92
CA TRP A 151 -14.16 13.92 -5.58
C TRP A 151 -13.04 13.26 -4.76
N SER A 152 -12.10 12.59 -5.42
CA SER A 152 -10.80 12.32 -4.82
C SER A 152 -9.95 13.59 -4.95
N ARG A 153 -9.71 14.26 -3.83
CA ARG A 153 -8.78 15.41 -3.79
C ARG A 153 -7.40 14.86 -3.47
N THR A 154 -6.60 14.68 -4.51
CA THR A 154 -5.20 14.29 -4.41
C THR A 154 -4.40 15.47 -3.87
N TYR A 155 -3.94 15.41 -2.63
CA TYR A 155 -3.01 16.40 -2.10
C TYR A 155 -1.58 15.88 -2.26
N ARG A 156 -0.78 16.60 -3.07
CA ARG A 156 0.65 16.35 -3.26
C ARG A 156 1.41 17.22 -2.25
N LEU A 157 1.76 16.66 -1.09
CA LEU A 157 2.58 17.35 -0.08
C LEU A 157 3.97 16.72 -0.01
N ARG A 158 4.99 17.56 -0.17
CA ARG A 158 6.40 17.16 -0.18
C ARG A 158 6.91 17.12 1.26
N LEU A 159 7.05 15.93 1.83
CA LEU A 159 7.55 15.74 3.20
C LEU A 159 9.10 15.72 3.27
N SER A 160 9.79 15.43 2.16
CA SER A 160 11.26 15.44 2.04
C SER A 160 11.71 15.46 0.57
N LYS A 161 13.00 15.78 0.29
CA LYS A 161 13.58 15.83 -1.07
C LYS A 161 13.42 14.51 -1.88
N LYS A 162 13.12 13.38 -1.21
CA LYS A 162 13.03 12.04 -1.83
C LYS A 162 11.68 11.33 -1.69
N ALA A 163 10.66 11.94 -1.07
CA ALA A 163 9.36 11.28 -0.85
C ALA A 163 8.20 12.21 -1.23
N ILE A 164 7.36 11.75 -2.16
CA ILE A 164 6.08 12.37 -2.53
C ILE A 164 4.99 11.62 -1.75
N CYS A 165 4.33 12.32 -0.83
CA CYS A 165 3.19 11.77 -0.11
C CYS A 165 1.92 12.12 -0.87
N CYS A 166 1.23 11.10 -1.39
CA CYS A 166 -0.05 11.22 -2.05
C CYS A 166 -1.15 10.85 -1.05
N TRP A 167 -1.80 11.86 -0.46
CA TRP A 167 -2.95 11.62 0.41
C TRP A 167 -4.15 11.28 -0.46
N THR A 168 -4.62 10.02 -0.39
CA THR A 168 -5.98 9.69 -0.80
C THR A 168 -6.83 9.57 0.45
N VAL A 169 -7.51 10.66 0.81
CA VAL A 169 -8.60 10.59 1.79
C VAL A 169 -9.82 10.03 1.05
N SER A 170 -10.03 8.73 1.17
CA SER A 170 -11.29 8.11 0.73
C SER A 170 -12.27 8.15 1.89
N VAL A 171 -13.08 9.20 1.97
CA VAL A 171 -14.26 9.22 2.84
C VAL A 171 -15.36 8.42 2.15
N ASN A 172 -15.45 7.12 2.46
CA ASN A 172 -16.56 6.31 1.98
C ASN A 172 -17.66 6.23 3.05
N TRP A 173 -18.76 6.97 2.83
CA TRP A 173 -20.00 6.78 3.55
C TRP A 173 -20.75 5.62 2.87
N ARG A 174 -21.07 4.59 3.66
CA ARG A 174 -21.70 3.29 3.32
C ARG A 174 -20.70 2.16 3.08
N GLY A 175 -20.73 1.21 4.01
CA GLY A 175 -19.91 0.01 4.01
C GLY A 175 -20.06 -0.81 2.73
N ASN A 176 -18.94 -0.95 2.02
CA ASN A 176 -18.43 -2.18 1.41
C ASN A 176 -17.06 -1.86 0.78
N ILE A 177 -16.08 -2.71 1.04
CA ILE A 177 -14.67 -2.53 0.64
C ILE A 177 -14.46 -3.24 -0.70
N PRO A 178 -14.05 -2.56 -1.79
CA PRO A 178 -13.62 -3.24 -3.01
C PRO A 178 -12.13 -3.62 -2.93
N ILE A 179 -11.83 -4.88 -3.25
CA ILE A 179 -10.46 -5.42 -3.37
C ILE A 179 -10.13 -5.50 -4.87
N TRP A 180 -8.90 -5.14 -5.24
CA TRP A 180 -8.40 -5.12 -6.61
C TRP A 180 -7.59 -6.37 -6.94
N TYR A 181 -7.74 -6.89 -8.16
CA TYR A 181 -6.96 -8.02 -8.69
C TYR A 181 -6.10 -7.61 -9.89
N ARG A 182 -4.93 -8.24 -10.02
CA ARG A 182 -4.11 -8.26 -11.24
C ARG A 182 -4.60 -9.39 -12.16
N LYS A 183 -5.30 -9.06 -13.25
CA LYS A 183 -5.52 -10.02 -14.34
C LYS A 183 -4.22 -10.11 -15.16
N ARG A 184 -3.58 -11.29 -15.18
CA ARG A 184 -2.38 -11.57 -15.98
C ARG A 184 -2.71 -11.31 -17.46
N VAL A 185 -2.12 -10.28 -18.06
CA VAL A 185 -2.15 -10.12 -19.53
C VAL A 185 -1.15 -11.13 -20.08
N VAL A 186 -1.66 -12.24 -20.60
CA VAL A 186 -0.87 -13.17 -21.42
C VAL A 186 -0.57 -12.42 -22.72
N LYS A 187 0.69 -12.06 -22.96
CA LYS A 187 1.11 -11.63 -24.30
C LYS A 187 1.15 -12.87 -25.18
N GLY A 188 0.28 -12.92 -26.19
CA GLY A 188 0.28 -13.95 -27.22
C GLY A 188 -0.31 -13.40 -28.52
N CYS A 189 0.44 -13.64 -29.62
CA CYS A 189 0.28 -13.20 -31.02
C CYS A 189 0.60 -11.74 -31.32
#